data_AF-T0T3E8-F1
#
_entry.id   AF-T0T3E8-F1
#
_cell.length_a   1.000
_cell.length_b   1.000
_cell.length_c   1.000
_cell.angle_alpha   90.00
_cell.angle_beta   90.00
_cell.angle_gamma   90.00
#
_symmetry.space_group_name_H-M   'P 1'
#
loop_
_entity.id
_entity.type
_entity.pdbx_description
1 polymer ?
#
loop_
_entity_poly.entity_id
_entity_poly.type
_entity_poly.pdbx_seq_one_letter_code
_entity_poly.pdbx_strand_id
1 'polypeptide(L)'
;MGKGSLRDKKERQEQLIDCLRSESFWTSERLCNQLGMSYRTLMRDLAELKESGVPIETEKGRGGGISLVGRWGLNSLQLTNSEVITLLVSLAITESIQSPLMTENIHSIKNRISSAFPIEQQQVIAKIRKRIFIGDHASQETLQGYKSPKKNIISDLTDSFFNQMKIKIRYKSAKEEITERIIEPQILCLIYPIWYFLSWDELRESERLFRIDRIISTSRTNMPFKIRKKGKMIEGAAQLFSNI
;
A
#
# COMPACT_ATOMS: atom_id res chain seq x y z
N MET A 1 37.92 -31.77 21.73
CA MET A 1 36.83 -32.07 20.77
C MET A 1 35.57 -31.38 21.27
N GLY A 2 35.03 -30.36 20.58
CA GLY A 2 33.87 -29.62 21.12
C GLY A 2 33.28 -28.48 20.28
N LYS A 3 33.90 -28.10 19.14
CA LYS A 3 33.41 -26.98 18.30
C LYS A 3 32.33 -27.37 17.26
N GLY A 4 32.12 -28.65 16.96
CA GLY A 4 31.13 -29.11 15.97
C GLY A 4 29.68 -29.08 16.48
N SER A 5 29.43 -29.64 17.67
CA SER A 5 28.06 -29.84 18.20
C SER A 5 27.27 -28.55 18.48
N LEU A 6 27.94 -27.44 18.80
CA LEU A 6 27.29 -26.15 19.08
C LEU A 6 26.92 -25.40 17.80
N ARG A 7 27.74 -25.53 16.75
CA ARG A 7 27.49 -24.91 15.44
C ARG A 7 26.30 -25.61 14.76
N ASP A 8 26.26 -26.94 14.81
CA ASP A 8 25.15 -27.74 14.29
C ASP A 8 23.83 -27.50 15.03
N LYS A 9 23.90 -27.16 16.32
CA LYS A 9 22.71 -26.80 17.12
C LYS A 9 22.13 -25.45 16.72
N LYS A 10 22.98 -24.43 16.60
CA LYS A 10 22.55 -23.08 16.24
C LYS A 10 21.95 -23.05 14.82
N GLU A 11 22.63 -23.68 13.87
CA GLU A 11 22.16 -23.78 12.49
C GLU A 11 20.82 -24.53 12.40
N ARG A 12 20.66 -25.62 13.15
CA ARG A 12 19.39 -26.34 13.25
C ARG A 12 18.27 -25.51 13.87
N GLN A 13 18.56 -24.71 14.90
CA GLN A 13 17.59 -23.81 15.50
C GLN A 13 17.19 -22.67 14.56
N GLU A 14 18.12 -22.13 13.77
CA GLU A 14 17.83 -21.17 12.71
C GLU A 14 16.91 -21.77 11.64
N GLN A 15 17.20 -22.99 11.17
CA GLN A 15 16.36 -23.72 10.22
C GLN A 15 14.96 -24.03 10.78
N LEU A 16 14.86 -24.35 12.07
CA LEU A 16 13.58 -24.55 12.75
C LEU A 16 12.76 -23.26 12.78
N ILE A 17 13.38 -22.12 13.10
CA ILE A 17 12.73 -20.81 13.06
C ILE A 17 12.26 -20.48 11.64
N ASP A 18 13.08 -20.75 10.62
CA ASP A 18 12.71 -20.47 9.23
C ASP A 18 11.55 -21.35 8.74
N CYS A 19 11.48 -22.62 9.15
CA CYS A 19 10.29 -23.44 8.93
C CYS A 19 9.07 -22.84 9.63
N LEU A 20 9.19 -22.45 10.90
CA LEU A 20 8.08 -21.82 11.63
C LEU A 20 7.65 -20.48 11.01
N ARG A 21 8.55 -19.78 10.30
CA ARG A 21 8.22 -18.58 9.51
C ARG A 21 7.53 -18.90 8.18
N SER A 22 7.83 -20.04 7.56
CA SER A 22 7.36 -20.36 6.20
C SER A 22 5.88 -20.74 6.13
N GLU A 23 5.33 -21.36 7.19
CA GLU A 23 3.90 -21.73 7.26
C GLU A 23 3.27 -21.20 8.55
N SER A 24 1.94 -21.02 8.54
CA SER A 24 1.17 -20.61 9.72
C SER A 24 1.18 -21.66 10.84
N PHE A 25 1.27 -22.93 10.46
CA PHE A 25 1.05 -24.07 11.32
C PHE A 25 1.90 -25.26 10.87
N TRP A 26 2.53 -25.93 11.84
CA TRP A 26 3.26 -27.18 11.61
C TRP A 26 2.83 -28.25 12.61
N THR A 27 2.70 -29.49 12.16
CA THR A 27 2.69 -30.63 13.09
C THR A 27 4.12 -30.98 13.46
N SER A 28 4.31 -31.55 14.66
CA SER A 28 5.63 -32.02 15.10
C SER A 28 6.22 -33.06 14.14
N GLU A 29 5.37 -33.91 13.56
CA GLU A 29 5.78 -34.92 12.57
C GLU A 29 6.32 -34.27 11.29
N ARG A 30 5.62 -33.27 10.75
CA ARG A 30 6.08 -32.55 9.54
C ARG A 30 7.40 -31.82 9.79
N LEU A 31 7.58 -31.19 10.96
CA LEU A 31 8.86 -30.55 11.31
C LEU A 31 9.99 -31.56 11.47
N CYS A 32 9.74 -32.70 12.11
CA CYS A 32 10.74 -33.76 12.24
C CYS A 32 11.19 -34.28 10.87
N ASN A 33 10.24 -34.52 9.96
CA ASN A 33 10.53 -34.99 8.61
C ASN A 33 11.26 -33.93 7.77
N GLN A 34 10.81 -32.68 7.84
CA GLN A 34 11.39 -31.57 7.07
C GLN A 34 12.83 -31.26 7.47
N LEU A 35 13.13 -31.33 8.77
CA LEU A 35 14.44 -30.97 9.33
C LEU A 35 15.33 -32.19 9.62
N GLY A 36 14.87 -33.40 9.30
CA GLY A 36 15.61 -34.65 9.53
C GLY A 36 15.96 -34.87 11.00
N MET A 37 15.09 -34.48 11.94
CA MET A 37 15.36 -34.54 13.38
C MET A 37 14.36 -35.39 14.15
N SER A 38 14.78 -35.91 15.31
CA SER A 38 13.89 -36.67 16.20
C SER A 38 12.88 -35.76 16.92
N TYR A 39 11.73 -36.32 17.30
CA TYR A 39 10.73 -35.62 18.11
C TYR A 39 11.32 -35.09 19.43
N ARG A 40 12.19 -35.86 20.09
CA ARG A 40 12.87 -35.44 21.32
C ARG A 40 13.76 -34.23 21.08
N THR A 41 14.49 -34.20 19.96
CA THR A 41 15.34 -33.07 19.56
C THR A 41 14.48 -31.84 19.28
N LEU A 42 13.40 -31.99 18.52
CA LEU A 42 12.46 -30.92 18.21
C LEU A 42 11.90 -30.28 19.49
N MET A 43 11.36 -31.10 20.41
CA MET A 43 10.75 -30.58 21.64
C MET A 43 11.76 -29.89 22.55
N ARG A 44 13.00 -30.38 22.61
CA ARG A 44 14.09 -29.72 23.36
C ARG A 44 14.45 -28.39 22.73
N ASP A 45 14.67 -28.35 21.42
CA ASP A 45 15.09 -27.12 20.73
C ASP A 45 13.96 -26.06 20.77
N LEU A 46 12.68 -26.46 20.67
CA LEU A 46 11.53 -25.56 20.88
C LEU A 46 11.49 -24.99 22.31
N ALA A 47 11.79 -25.79 23.33
CA ALA A 47 11.82 -25.33 24.72
C ALA A 47 12.93 -24.30 24.95
N GLU A 48 14.13 -24.58 24.45
CA GLU A 48 15.27 -23.65 24.54
C GLU A 48 15.03 -22.36 23.76
N LEU A 49 14.40 -22.44 22.57
CA LEU A 49 14.02 -21.25 21.80
C LEU A 49 12.99 -20.40 22.58
N LYS A 50 12.00 -21.02 23.24
CA LYS A 50 11.07 -20.32 24.13
C LYS A 50 11.79 -19.64 25.30
N GLU A 51 12.72 -20.33 25.93
CA GLU A 51 13.54 -19.77 27.02
C GLU A 51 14.39 -18.58 26.54
N SER A 52 14.83 -18.59 25.29
CA SER A 52 15.54 -17.45 24.67
C SER A 52 14.63 -16.30 24.19
N GLY A 53 13.32 -16.39 24.45
CA GLY A 53 12.35 -15.36 24.11
C GLY A 53 11.75 -15.45 22.69
N VAL A 54 11.96 -16.57 21.98
CA VAL A 54 11.26 -16.78 20.71
C VAL A 54 9.79 -17.10 21.01
N PRO A 55 8.84 -16.32 20.45
CA PRO A 55 7.43 -16.46 20.77
C PRO A 55 6.88 -17.71 20.07
N ILE A 56 6.91 -18.88 20.71
CA ILE A 56 6.43 -20.15 20.13
C ILE A 56 5.19 -20.65 20.89
N GLU A 57 4.12 -20.97 20.16
CA GLU A 57 2.92 -21.63 20.66
C GLU A 57 2.93 -23.12 20.31
N THR A 58 2.39 -23.94 21.21
CA THR A 58 2.30 -25.39 21.03
C THR A 58 0.95 -25.88 21.55
N GLU A 59 0.07 -26.30 20.65
CA GLU A 59 -1.23 -26.89 21.00
C GLU A 59 -1.11 -28.42 21.09
N LYS A 60 -1.67 -29.01 22.15
CA LYS A 60 -1.67 -30.47 22.38
C LYS A 60 -3.01 -31.08 21.98
N GLY A 61 -3.00 -32.27 21.39
CA GLY A 61 -4.20 -33.05 21.04
C GLY A 61 -4.20 -33.55 19.59
N ARG A 62 -5.27 -34.25 19.18
CA ARG A 62 -5.47 -34.63 17.77
C ARG A 62 -5.61 -33.35 16.93
N GLY A 63 -4.66 -33.11 16.03
CA GLY A 63 -4.61 -31.90 15.22
C GLY A 63 -3.90 -30.70 15.87
N GLY A 64 -3.25 -30.88 17.04
CA GLY A 64 -2.41 -29.85 17.65
C GLY A 64 -1.15 -29.57 16.81
N GLY A 65 -0.57 -28.37 16.95
CA GLY A 65 0.62 -27.99 16.20
C GLY A 65 1.46 -26.90 16.86
N ILE A 66 2.49 -26.51 16.14
CA ILE A 66 3.57 -25.62 16.56
C ILE A 66 3.55 -24.40 15.63
N SER A 67 3.57 -23.21 16.22
CA SER A 67 3.52 -21.94 15.51
C SER A 67 4.30 -20.87 16.28
N LEU A 68 4.56 -19.72 15.65
CA LEU A 68 5.01 -18.53 16.37
C LEU A 68 3.79 -17.76 16.96
N VAL A 69 3.84 -17.39 18.25
CA VAL A 69 2.86 -16.52 18.92
C VAL A 69 2.93 -15.12 18.33
N GLY A 70 1.78 -14.46 18.22
CA GLY A 70 1.71 -13.08 17.71
C GLY A 70 1.63 -12.99 16.19
N ARG A 71 1.01 -13.98 15.54
CA ARG A 71 0.58 -13.82 14.14
C ARG A 71 -0.66 -12.94 14.08
N TRP A 72 -0.48 -11.64 14.12
CA TRP A 72 -1.32 -10.78 13.29
C TRP A 72 -0.86 -11.00 11.85
N GLY A 73 -1.55 -11.87 11.14
CA GLY A 73 -1.24 -12.25 9.77
C GLY A 73 -2.50 -12.29 8.92
N LEU A 74 -2.43 -11.70 7.73
CA LEU A 74 -3.48 -11.81 6.72
C LEU A 74 -3.10 -12.99 5.81
N ASN A 75 -3.76 -14.14 5.99
CA ASN A 75 -3.45 -15.35 5.21
C ASN A 75 -3.78 -15.18 3.72
N SER A 76 -4.80 -14.38 3.40
CA SER A 76 -5.11 -13.94 2.05
C SER A 76 -5.93 -12.64 2.13
N LEU A 77 -5.49 -11.61 1.42
CA LEU A 77 -6.25 -10.37 1.28
C LEU A 77 -6.45 -10.10 -0.21
N GLN A 78 -7.70 -10.10 -0.64
CA GLN A 78 -8.08 -9.69 -1.99
C GLN A 78 -8.55 -8.24 -1.91
N LEU A 79 -7.95 -7.38 -2.73
CA LEU A 79 -8.28 -5.97 -2.80
C LEU A 79 -8.73 -5.63 -4.22
N THR A 80 -9.83 -4.90 -4.31
CA THR A 80 -10.23 -4.20 -5.52
C THR A 80 -9.25 -3.07 -5.83
N ASN A 81 -9.23 -2.60 -7.08
CA ASN A 81 -8.37 -1.49 -7.50
C ASN A 81 -8.55 -0.24 -6.62
N SER A 82 -9.79 0.08 -6.25
CA SER A 82 -10.11 1.23 -5.39
C SER A 82 -9.60 1.05 -3.95
N GLU A 83 -9.67 -0.17 -3.40
CA GLU A 83 -9.10 -0.48 -2.09
C GLU A 83 -7.57 -0.44 -2.10
N VAL A 84 -6.92 -0.86 -3.20
CA VAL A 84 -5.48 -0.70 -3.38
C VAL A 84 -5.10 0.78 -3.37
N ILE A 85 -5.81 1.65 -4.10
CA ILE A 85 -5.58 3.10 -4.05
C ILE A 85 -5.75 3.61 -2.62
N THR A 86 -6.81 3.19 -1.94
CA THR A 86 -7.10 3.58 -0.55
C THR A 86 -5.97 3.19 0.40
N LEU A 87 -5.47 1.96 0.30
CA LEU A 87 -4.34 1.47 1.08
C LEU A 87 -3.07 2.31 0.84
N LEU A 88 -2.73 2.54 -0.43
CA LEU A 88 -1.52 3.29 -0.80
C LEU A 88 -1.59 4.75 -0.35
N VAL A 89 -2.77 5.36 -0.46
CA VAL A 89 -3.05 6.70 0.04
C VAL A 89 -2.91 6.76 1.56
N SER A 90 -3.51 5.82 2.30
CA SER A 90 -3.42 5.78 3.76
C SER A 90 -1.96 5.68 4.21
N LEU A 91 -1.17 4.83 3.58
CA LEU A 91 0.25 4.70 3.88
C LEU A 91 1.06 5.97 3.52
N ALA A 92 0.66 6.70 2.48
CA ALA A 92 1.30 7.96 2.11
C ALA A 92 0.96 9.09 3.11
N ILE A 93 -0.28 9.15 3.60
CA ILE A 93 -0.72 10.08 4.65
C ILE A 93 0.02 9.79 5.96
N THR A 94 0.13 8.51 6.34
CA THR A 94 0.85 8.13 7.55
C THR A 94 2.32 8.55 7.50
N GLU A 95 2.98 8.43 6.33
CA GLU A 95 4.34 8.94 6.16
C GLU A 95 4.43 10.47 6.22
N SER A 96 3.47 11.19 5.62
CA SER A 96 3.54 12.65 5.58
C SER A 96 3.37 13.29 6.95
N ILE A 97 2.69 12.62 7.89
CA ILE A 97 2.51 13.10 9.27
C ILE A 97 3.82 13.08 10.07
N GLN A 98 4.80 12.25 9.68
CA GLN A 98 6.10 12.10 10.36
C GLN A 98 5.99 11.82 11.89
N SER A 99 4.88 11.22 12.34
CA SER A 99 4.65 10.94 13.76
C SER A 99 5.67 9.93 14.32
N PRO A 100 6.33 10.20 15.45
CA PRO A 100 7.28 9.26 16.07
C PRO A 100 6.69 7.86 16.31
N LEU A 101 5.39 7.79 16.64
CA LEU A 101 4.69 6.53 16.90
C LEU A 101 4.45 5.67 15.65
N MET A 102 4.49 6.28 14.46
CA MET A 102 4.15 5.61 13.19
C MET A 102 5.36 5.42 12.28
N THR A 103 6.35 6.32 12.36
CA THR A 103 7.53 6.34 11.48
C THR A 103 8.41 5.09 11.61
N GLU A 104 8.53 4.51 12.81
CA GLU A 104 9.39 3.33 13.03
C GLU A 104 8.97 2.11 12.22
N ASN A 105 7.65 1.91 12.04
CA ASN A 105 7.11 0.70 11.44
C ASN A 105 6.60 0.89 10.00
N ILE A 106 6.34 2.13 9.57
CA ILE A 106 5.70 2.38 8.26
C ILE A 106 6.52 1.85 7.08
N HIS A 107 7.85 1.92 7.14
CA HIS A 107 8.72 1.40 6.09
C HIS A 107 8.64 -0.13 5.99
N SER A 108 8.69 -0.82 7.13
CA SER A 108 8.52 -2.27 7.21
C SER A 108 7.14 -2.71 6.69
N ILE A 109 6.08 -2.03 7.11
CA ILE A 109 4.70 -2.29 6.67
C ILE A 109 4.59 -2.12 5.15
N LYS A 110 5.15 -1.04 4.58
CA LYS A 110 5.15 -0.81 3.13
C LYS A 110 5.84 -1.92 2.35
N ASN A 111 6.99 -2.37 2.82
CA ASN A 111 7.74 -3.43 2.17
C ASN A 111 6.95 -4.74 2.21
N ARG A 112 6.35 -5.09 3.36
CA ARG A 112 5.51 -6.29 3.52
C ARG A 112 4.25 -6.25 2.66
N ILE A 113 3.57 -5.10 2.60
CA ILE A 113 2.40 -4.92 1.73
C ILE A 113 2.80 -5.04 0.26
N SER A 114 3.90 -4.40 -0.14
CA SER A 114 4.37 -4.47 -1.53
C SER A 114 4.75 -5.90 -1.92
N SER A 115 5.41 -6.65 -1.03
CA SER A 115 5.79 -8.05 -1.27
C SER A 115 4.62 -9.03 -1.21
N ALA A 116 3.48 -8.64 -0.63
CA ALA A 116 2.28 -9.46 -0.56
C ALA A 116 1.54 -9.54 -1.91
N PHE A 117 1.80 -8.61 -2.84
CA PHE A 117 1.27 -8.67 -4.19
C PHE A 117 2.08 -9.63 -5.07
N PRO A 118 1.45 -10.33 -6.04
CA PRO A 118 2.15 -11.07 -7.08
C PRO A 118 3.19 -10.20 -7.80
N ILE A 119 4.32 -10.79 -8.21
CA ILE A 119 5.48 -10.10 -8.81
C ILE A 119 5.05 -9.15 -9.96
N GLU A 120 4.13 -9.59 -10.81
CA GLU A 120 3.60 -8.80 -11.93
C GLU A 120 2.87 -7.53 -11.47
N GLN A 121 2.17 -7.60 -10.33
CA GLN A 121 1.42 -6.48 -9.77
C GLN A 121 2.32 -5.54 -8.97
N GLN A 122 3.44 -6.01 -8.41
CA GLN A 122 4.36 -5.16 -7.63
C GLN A 122 4.85 -3.94 -8.44
N GLN A 123 5.12 -4.13 -9.73
CA GLN A 123 5.52 -3.02 -10.60
C GLN A 123 4.38 -2.01 -10.83
N VAL A 124 3.14 -2.49 -10.95
CA VAL A 124 1.95 -1.64 -11.07
C VAL A 124 1.76 -0.83 -9.79
N ILE A 125 1.85 -1.47 -8.62
CA ILE A 125 1.77 -0.81 -7.31
C ILE A 125 2.86 0.25 -7.16
N ALA A 126 4.11 -0.07 -7.50
CA ALA A 126 5.22 0.87 -7.42
C ALA A 126 5.01 2.10 -8.33
N LYS A 127 4.41 1.92 -9.52
CA LYS A 127 4.07 3.03 -10.43
C LYS A 127 2.93 3.89 -9.87
N ILE A 128 1.89 3.27 -9.32
CA ILE A 128 0.77 3.99 -8.69
C ILE A 128 1.26 4.80 -7.48
N ARG A 129 2.10 4.21 -6.62
CA ARG A 129 2.65 4.90 -5.45
C ARG A 129 3.38 6.19 -5.82
N LYS A 130 4.14 6.19 -6.93
CA LYS A 130 4.86 7.39 -7.44
C LYS A 130 3.93 8.48 -7.97
N ARG A 131 2.65 8.17 -8.16
CA ARG A 131 1.58 9.05 -8.66
C ARG A 131 0.61 9.47 -7.55
N ILE A 132 0.93 9.21 -6.28
CA ILE A 132 0.22 9.73 -5.12
C ILE A 132 1.08 10.83 -4.51
N PHE A 133 0.47 11.97 -4.21
CA PHE A 133 1.12 13.11 -3.58
C PHE A 133 0.28 13.57 -2.39
N ILE A 134 0.94 13.73 -1.24
CA ILE A 134 0.35 14.33 -0.04
C ILE A 134 1.08 15.65 0.17
N GLY A 135 0.35 16.76 0.10
CA GLY A 135 0.84 18.09 0.40
C GLY A 135 0.40 18.55 1.77
N ASP A 136 0.76 19.79 2.11
CA ASP A 136 0.38 20.43 3.37
C ASP A 136 -1.12 20.73 3.45
N HIS A 137 -1.52 21.37 4.56
CA HIS A 137 -2.89 21.78 4.80
C HIS A 137 -3.35 22.86 3.81
N ALA A 138 -4.58 22.72 3.31
CA ALA A 138 -5.21 23.74 2.48
C ALA A 138 -5.43 25.04 3.28
N SER A 139 -5.31 26.19 2.62
CA SER A 139 -5.63 27.48 3.24
C SER A 139 -7.11 27.58 3.63
N GLN A 140 -7.41 28.39 4.65
CA GLN A 140 -8.79 28.62 5.12
C GLN A 140 -9.73 29.08 4.00
N GLU A 141 -9.24 29.90 3.07
CA GLU A 141 -9.99 30.33 1.87
C GLU A 141 -10.35 29.16 0.96
N THR A 142 -9.44 28.19 0.80
CA THR A 142 -9.66 27.03 -0.08
C THR A 142 -10.70 26.06 0.51
N LEU A 143 -10.79 26.01 1.85
CA LEU A 143 -11.76 25.19 2.60
C LEU A 143 -13.20 25.68 2.41
N GLN A 144 -13.41 26.98 2.16
CA GLN A 144 -14.75 27.51 1.94
C GLN A 144 -15.39 26.86 0.72
N GLY A 145 -16.59 26.30 0.92
CA GLY A 145 -17.35 25.64 -0.13
C GLY A 145 -16.88 24.24 -0.52
N TYR A 146 -15.97 23.61 0.25
CA TYR A 146 -15.67 22.19 0.08
C TYR A 146 -16.92 21.34 0.29
N LYS A 147 -17.16 20.40 -0.62
CA LYS A 147 -18.25 19.43 -0.56
C LYS A 147 -17.70 18.03 -0.71
N SER A 148 -18.28 17.07 0.00
CA SER A 148 -17.91 15.67 -0.18
C SER A 148 -18.26 15.24 -1.62
N PRO A 149 -17.29 14.73 -2.40
CA PRO A 149 -17.57 14.28 -3.76
C PRO A 149 -18.54 13.08 -3.77
N LYS A 150 -19.31 12.94 -4.86
CA LYS A 150 -20.23 11.80 -5.00
C LYS A 150 -19.44 10.50 -5.17
N LYS A 151 -19.94 9.40 -4.58
CA LYS A 151 -19.28 8.08 -4.60
C LYS A 151 -18.97 7.57 -6.01
N ASN A 152 -19.88 7.76 -6.96
CA ASN A 152 -19.69 7.33 -8.35
C ASN A 152 -18.55 8.09 -9.04
N ILE A 153 -18.39 9.39 -8.78
CA ILE A 153 -17.30 10.21 -9.30
C ILE A 153 -15.95 9.70 -8.77
N ILE A 154 -15.88 9.39 -7.47
CA ILE A 154 -14.69 8.81 -6.86
C ILE A 154 -14.34 7.48 -7.52
N SER A 155 -15.30 6.56 -7.63
CA SER A 155 -15.08 5.25 -8.23
C SER A 155 -14.61 5.34 -9.68
N ASP A 156 -15.21 6.20 -10.50
CA ASP A 156 -14.79 6.36 -11.90
C ASP A 156 -13.39 6.93 -12.03
N LEU A 157 -13.04 7.90 -11.19
CA LEU A 157 -11.71 8.51 -11.19
C LEU A 157 -10.64 7.54 -10.68
N THR A 158 -10.89 6.82 -9.60
CA THR A 158 -9.92 5.85 -9.05
C THR A 158 -9.69 4.70 -10.02
N ASP A 159 -10.74 4.19 -10.65
CA ASP A 159 -10.61 3.15 -11.68
C ASP A 159 -9.85 3.66 -12.91
N SER A 160 -10.16 4.87 -13.38
CA SER A 160 -9.45 5.48 -14.53
C SER A 160 -7.98 5.74 -14.22
N PHE A 161 -7.67 6.21 -13.01
CA PHE A 161 -6.31 6.46 -12.54
C PHE A 161 -5.50 5.15 -12.42
N PHE A 162 -6.11 4.10 -11.87
CA PHE A 162 -5.50 2.78 -11.70
C PHE A 162 -5.20 2.15 -13.07
N ASN A 163 -6.19 2.12 -13.96
CA ASN A 163 -6.10 1.48 -15.28
C ASN A 163 -5.42 2.35 -16.35
N GLN A 164 -5.01 3.58 -16.03
CA GLN A 164 -4.42 4.54 -16.96
C GLN A 164 -5.32 4.85 -18.17
N MET A 165 -6.62 5.02 -17.89
CA MET A 165 -7.63 5.40 -18.87
C MET A 165 -7.98 6.87 -18.74
N LYS A 166 -8.18 7.53 -19.88
CA LYS A 166 -8.73 8.89 -19.93
C LYS A 166 -10.15 8.87 -19.40
N ILE A 167 -10.60 10.00 -18.87
CA ILE A 167 -11.95 10.14 -18.35
C ILE A 167 -12.56 11.45 -18.83
N LYS A 168 -13.83 11.40 -19.23
CA LYS A 168 -14.60 12.61 -19.52
C LYS A 168 -15.21 13.13 -18.23
N ILE A 169 -15.03 14.41 -17.95
CA ILE A 169 -15.61 15.08 -16.78
C ILE A 169 -16.44 16.29 -17.20
N ARG A 170 -17.51 16.56 -16.47
CA ARG A 170 -18.18 17.86 -16.45
C ARG A 170 -17.73 18.58 -15.20
N TYR A 171 -17.03 19.71 -15.35
CA TYR A 171 -16.32 20.39 -14.28
C TYR A 171 -16.81 21.82 -14.09
N LYS A 172 -17.00 22.23 -12.83
CA LYS A 172 -17.32 23.60 -12.46
C LYS A 172 -16.06 24.32 -11.98
N SER A 173 -15.65 25.37 -12.67
CA SER A 173 -14.45 26.13 -12.30
C SER A 173 -14.69 27.01 -11.07
N ALA A 174 -13.62 27.64 -10.55
CA ALA A 174 -13.72 28.65 -9.48
C ALA A 174 -14.55 29.88 -9.91
N LYS A 175 -14.60 30.16 -11.23
CA LYS A 175 -15.38 31.24 -11.83
C LYS A 175 -16.81 30.81 -12.17
N GLU A 176 -17.28 29.70 -11.59
CA GLU A 176 -18.61 29.12 -11.81
C GLU A 176 -18.89 28.61 -13.25
N GLU A 177 -17.95 28.75 -14.17
CA GLU A 177 -18.06 28.21 -15.54
C GLU A 177 -18.10 26.68 -15.53
N ILE A 178 -19.13 26.12 -16.17
CA ILE A 178 -19.29 24.69 -16.35
C ILE A 178 -18.74 24.30 -17.71
N THR A 179 -17.89 23.28 -17.73
CA THR A 179 -17.24 22.87 -18.96
C THR A 179 -17.05 21.37 -19.03
N GLU A 180 -17.01 20.81 -20.24
CA GLU A 180 -16.70 19.39 -20.46
C GLU A 180 -15.24 19.23 -20.88
N ARG A 181 -14.58 18.20 -20.33
CA ARG A 181 -13.16 17.94 -20.52
C ARG A 181 -12.91 16.45 -20.69
N ILE A 182 -11.94 16.10 -21.50
CA ILE A 182 -11.28 14.79 -21.44
C ILE A 182 -9.94 15.02 -20.77
N ILE A 183 -9.69 14.27 -19.69
CA ILE A 183 -8.47 14.42 -18.90
C ILE A 183 -7.72 13.09 -18.80
N GLU A 184 -6.40 13.19 -18.67
CA GLU A 184 -5.51 12.08 -18.30
C GLU A 184 -5.20 12.19 -16.80
N PRO A 185 -5.76 11.36 -15.90
CA PRO A 185 -5.48 11.45 -14.45
C PRO A 185 -4.03 11.04 -14.12
N GLN A 186 -3.10 12.00 -14.06
CA GLN A 186 -1.67 11.70 -13.94
C GLN A 186 -1.23 11.47 -12.49
N ILE A 187 -1.60 12.36 -11.57
CA ILE A 187 -1.23 12.29 -10.14
C ILE A 187 -2.45 12.59 -9.28
N LEU A 188 -2.71 11.73 -8.30
CA LEU A 188 -3.68 11.95 -7.23
C LEU A 188 -3.02 12.77 -6.13
N CYS A 189 -3.60 13.92 -5.80
CA CYS A 189 -3.07 14.81 -4.77
C CYS A 189 -4.08 14.97 -3.63
N LEU A 190 -3.59 14.92 -2.39
CA LEU A 190 -4.31 15.35 -1.21
C LEU A 190 -3.63 16.59 -0.64
N ILE A 191 -4.34 17.72 -0.61
CA ILE A 191 -3.95 18.92 0.12
C ILE A 191 -5.01 19.07 1.19
N TYR A 192 -4.72 18.55 2.38
CA TYR A 192 -5.77 18.14 3.33
C TYR A 192 -6.73 19.29 3.64
N PRO A 193 -8.07 19.07 3.59
CA PRO A 193 -8.79 17.82 3.31
C PRO A 193 -9.24 17.68 1.84
N ILE A 194 -8.71 18.49 0.92
CA ILE A 194 -9.21 18.62 -0.45
C ILE A 194 -8.43 17.72 -1.40
N TRP A 195 -9.17 16.99 -2.23
CA TRP A 195 -8.63 16.07 -3.21
C TRP A 195 -8.55 16.69 -4.59
N TYR A 196 -7.44 16.43 -5.28
CA TYR A 196 -7.19 16.90 -6.64
C TYR A 196 -6.67 15.78 -7.53
N PHE A 197 -6.90 15.90 -8.83
CA PHE A 197 -6.09 15.24 -9.84
C PHE A 197 -5.28 16.28 -10.60
N LEU A 198 -3.96 16.13 -10.59
CA LEU A 198 -3.11 16.74 -11.59
C LEU A 198 -3.26 15.93 -12.87
N SER A 199 -3.77 16.56 -13.91
CA SER A 199 -4.14 15.88 -15.14
C SER A 199 -3.65 16.66 -16.35
N TRP A 200 -3.45 15.95 -17.47
CA TRP A 200 -3.38 16.61 -18.77
C TRP A 200 -4.80 16.90 -19.24
N ASP A 201 -5.11 18.15 -19.55
CA ASP A 201 -6.39 18.60 -20.10
C ASP A 201 -6.27 18.66 -21.63
N GLU A 202 -6.98 17.79 -22.35
CA GLU A 202 -6.92 17.76 -23.82
C GLU A 202 -7.49 19.03 -24.46
N LEU A 203 -8.42 19.72 -23.81
CA LEU A 203 -8.97 20.94 -24.39
C LEU A 203 -7.97 22.10 -24.30
N ARG A 204 -7.16 22.13 -23.24
CA ARG A 204 -6.20 23.20 -22.99
C ARG A 204 -4.79 22.85 -23.44
N GLU A 205 -4.58 21.59 -23.83
CA GLU A 205 -3.27 21.04 -24.20
C GLU A 205 -2.20 21.36 -23.15
N SER A 206 -2.59 21.28 -21.87
CA SER A 206 -1.74 21.63 -20.74
C SER A 206 -2.09 20.80 -19.51
N GLU A 207 -1.16 20.73 -18.58
CA GLU A 207 -1.40 20.28 -17.22
C GLU A 207 -2.36 21.22 -16.49
N ARG A 208 -3.27 20.63 -15.70
CA ARG A 208 -4.16 21.37 -14.79
C ARG A 208 -4.46 20.55 -13.54
N LEU A 209 -4.72 21.24 -12.44
CA LEU A 209 -5.26 20.65 -11.22
C LEU A 209 -6.78 20.76 -11.20
N PHE A 210 -7.44 19.61 -11.08
CA PHE A 210 -8.89 19.51 -10.96
C PHE A 210 -9.27 19.12 -9.54
N ARG A 211 -10.03 19.98 -8.87
CA ARG A 211 -10.63 19.71 -7.55
C ARG A 211 -11.73 18.66 -7.70
N ILE A 212 -11.62 17.53 -7.01
CA ILE A 212 -12.56 16.43 -7.18
C ILE A 212 -13.98 16.82 -6.74
N ASP A 213 -14.11 17.66 -5.71
CA ASP A 213 -15.40 18.18 -5.22
C ASP A 213 -16.14 19.08 -6.22
N ARG A 214 -15.44 19.56 -7.25
CA ARG A 214 -16.00 20.41 -8.31
C ARG A 214 -16.39 19.66 -9.58
N ILE A 215 -16.18 18.35 -9.62
CA ILE A 215 -16.64 17.50 -10.72
C ILE A 215 -18.14 17.24 -10.52
N ILE A 216 -18.93 17.56 -11.54
CA ILE A 216 -20.39 17.42 -11.53
C ILE A 216 -20.79 15.99 -11.93
N SER A 217 -20.12 15.46 -12.95
CA SER A 217 -20.32 14.10 -13.48
C SER A 217 -19.08 13.59 -14.20
N THR A 218 -19.01 12.27 -14.32
CA THR A 218 -17.94 11.50 -14.96
C THR A 218 -18.52 10.57 -16.03
N SER A 219 -17.71 10.26 -17.03
CA SER A 219 -17.98 9.18 -17.99
C SER A 219 -16.65 8.51 -18.33
N ARG A 220 -16.57 7.20 -18.05
CA ARG A 220 -15.38 6.39 -18.35
C ARG A 220 -15.19 6.32 -19.85
N THR A 221 -13.93 6.28 -20.26
CA THR A 221 -13.56 6.04 -21.66
C THR A 221 -12.74 4.75 -21.76
N ASN A 222 -12.58 4.24 -22.98
CA ASN A 222 -11.67 3.14 -23.28
C ASN A 222 -10.36 3.64 -23.93
N MET A 223 -10.02 4.91 -23.72
CA MET A 223 -8.83 5.53 -24.31
C MET A 223 -7.69 5.50 -23.28
N PRO A 224 -6.61 4.74 -23.52
CA PRO A 224 -5.47 4.75 -22.60
C PRO A 224 -4.70 6.07 -22.71
N PHE A 225 -3.95 6.41 -21.66
CA PHE A 225 -2.94 7.46 -21.71
C PHE A 225 -1.58 6.93 -21.23
N LYS A 226 -0.51 7.66 -21.56
CA LYS A 226 0.83 7.37 -21.06
C LYS A 226 1.15 8.26 -19.88
N ILE A 227 1.83 7.70 -18.88
CA ILE A 227 2.32 8.50 -17.74
C ILE A 227 3.28 9.56 -18.25
N ARG A 228 2.99 10.82 -17.96
CA ARG A 228 3.82 11.97 -18.34
C ARG A 228 4.95 12.17 -17.33
N LYS A 229 6.08 12.73 -17.78
CA LYS A 229 7.21 13.01 -16.89
C LYS A 229 6.78 14.00 -15.80
N LYS A 230 6.99 13.65 -14.53
CA LYS A 230 6.54 14.42 -13.36
C LYS A 230 6.98 15.89 -13.38
N GLY A 231 8.22 16.19 -13.76
CA GLY A 231 8.72 17.57 -13.88
C GLY A 231 7.85 18.45 -14.78
N LYS A 232 7.52 17.97 -15.98
CA LYS A 232 6.65 18.67 -16.93
C LYS A 232 5.20 18.85 -16.44
N MET A 233 4.74 18.00 -15.53
CA MET A 233 3.38 18.10 -14.97
C MET A 233 3.31 19.06 -13.78
N ILE A 234 4.42 19.26 -13.06
CA ILE A 234 4.46 20.08 -11.85
C ILE A 234 4.73 21.56 -12.17
N GLU A 235 5.42 21.86 -13.26
CA GLU A 235 5.70 23.24 -13.70
C GLU A 235 4.43 24.13 -13.76
N GLY A 236 3.34 23.68 -14.38
CA GLY A 236 2.06 24.43 -14.40
C GLY A 236 1.23 24.38 -13.12
N ALA A 237 1.64 23.60 -12.14
CA ALA A 237 1.01 23.50 -10.82
C ALA A 237 1.91 24.02 -9.69
N ALA A 238 3.03 24.67 -10.05
CA ALA A 238 4.11 25.03 -9.14
C ALA A 238 3.63 25.76 -7.89
N GLN A 239 2.61 26.61 -7.97
CA GLN A 239 2.06 27.35 -6.82
C GLN A 239 1.46 26.46 -5.71
N LEU A 240 1.03 25.23 -6.02
CA LEU A 240 0.54 24.26 -5.03
C LEU A 240 1.65 23.30 -4.57
N PHE A 241 2.81 23.35 -5.22
CA PHE A 241 4.02 22.59 -4.90
C PHE A 241 5.18 23.50 -4.45
N SER A 242 4.96 24.81 -4.29
CA SER A 242 6.02 25.80 -4.01
C SER A 242 6.26 26.05 -2.52
N ASN A 243 5.49 25.39 -1.65
CA ASN A 243 5.78 25.29 -0.21
C ASN A 243 6.51 23.97 0.14
N ILE A 244 7.10 23.29 -0.87
CA ILE A 244 8.00 22.14 -0.68
C ILE A 244 9.38 22.64 -0.24
#